data_AF-A0A382L663-F1
#
_entry.id   AF-A0A382L663-F1
#
_cell.length_a   1.000
_cell.length_b   1.000
_cell.length_c   1.000
_cell.angle_alpha   90.00
_cell.angle_beta   90.00
_cell.angle_gamma   90.00
#
_symmetry.space_group_name_H-M   'P 1'
#
loop_
_entity.id
_entity.type
_entity.pdbx_description
1 polymer ?
#
loop_
_entity_poly.entity_id
_entity_poly.type
_entity_poly.pdbx_seq_one_letter_code
_entity_poly.pdbx_strand_id
1 'polypeptide(L)'
;MVETELGEWRRSHYSKDLDASMEGSDVTIMGWISSIRGHGNITFLTLVDKMGAIQVVAKKGSSPDDLVQSISKLKEHSSIGLI
;
A
#
# COMPACT_ATOMS: atom_id res chain seq x y z
N MET A 1 26.31 -2.45 5.22
CA MET A 1 24.85 -2.38 5.30
C MET A 1 24.39 -3.67 5.96
N VAL A 2 23.63 -3.58 7.06
CA VAL A 2 23.10 -4.77 7.72
C VAL A 2 21.87 -5.19 6.91
N GLU A 3 21.97 -6.30 6.18
CA GLU A 3 20.83 -6.92 5.54
C GLU A 3 19.88 -7.38 6.64
N THR A 4 18.76 -6.67 6.77
CA THR A 4 17.64 -7.11 7.61
C THR A 4 16.79 -8.09 6.81
N GLU A 5 15.89 -8.83 7.46
CA GLU A 5 14.96 -9.73 6.76
C GLU A 5 14.03 -9.02 5.76
N LEU A 6 14.02 -7.69 5.76
CA LEU A 6 13.28 -6.85 4.83
C LEU A 6 14.12 -6.40 3.61
N GLY A 7 15.39 -6.80 3.50
CA GLY A 7 16.30 -6.34 2.47
C GLY A 7 16.36 -4.81 2.41
N GLU A 8 16.18 -4.25 1.22
CA GLU A 8 16.19 -2.80 0.95
C GLU A 8 14.88 -2.07 1.34
N TRP A 9 13.83 -2.79 1.73
CA TRP A 9 12.55 -2.16 2.02
C TRP A 9 12.60 -1.33 3.29
N ARG A 10 12.36 -0.02 3.17
CA ARG A 10 12.22 0.90 4.31
C ARG A 10 10.98 1.76 4.12
N ARG A 11 10.19 1.91 5.19
CA ARG A 11 9.09 2.88 5.23
C ARG A 11 9.68 4.27 5.00
N SER A 12 9.13 4.98 4.02
CA SER A 12 9.49 6.37 3.75
C SER A 12 8.63 7.33 4.57
N HIS A 13 7.33 7.06 4.67
CA HIS A 13 6.33 7.94 5.27
C HIS A 13 5.32 7.13 6.08
N TYR A 14 4.81 7.72 7.16
CA TYR A 14 3.60 7.25 7.84
C TYR A 14 2.36 7.88 7.19
N SER A 15 1.20 7.33 7.50
CA SER A 15 -0.11 7.83 7.08
C SER A 15 -0.33 9.31 7.35
N LYS A 16 0.22 9.81 8.46
CA LYS A 16 0.12 11.23 8.86
C LYS A 16 1.07 12.15 8.08
N ASP A 17 2.10 11.60 7.46
CA ASP A 17 3.10 12.38 6.74
C ASP A 17 2.68 12.63 5.28
N LEU A 18 1.64 11.94 4.79
CA LEU A 18 1.13 12.08 3.43
C LEU A 18 0.14 13.25 3.33
N ASP A 19 0.45 14.22 2.48
CA ASP A 19 -0.43 15.34 2.16
C ASP A 19 -0.42 15.69 0.66
N ALA A 20 -1.22 16.69 0.28
CA ALA A 20 -1.37 17.09 -1.11
C ALA A 20 -0.09 17.66 -1.76
N SER A 21 0.90 18.10 -0.98
CA SER A 21 2.17 18.61 -1.52
C SER A 21 3.05 17.50 -2.10
N MET A 22 2.73 16.24 -1.80
CA MET A 22 3.47 15.06 -2.24
C MET A 22 2.94 14.42 -3.53
N GLU A 23 1.99 15.06 -4.20
CA GLU A 23 1.44 14.56 -5.47
C GLU A 23 2.56 14.23 -6.48
N GLY A 24 2.51 13.03 -7.05
CA GLY A 24 3.49 12.54 -8.04
C GLY A 24 4.81 12.04 -7.46
N SER A 25 4.98 12.03 -6.13
CA SER A 25 6.16 11.47 -5.48
C SER A 25 6.01 9.97 -5.19
N ASP A 26 7.08 9.20 -5.38
CA ASP A 26 7.12 7.79 -4.97
C ASP A 26 7.25 7.69 -3.44
N VAL A 27 6.39 6.89 -2.81
CA VAL A 27 6.39 6.70 -1.36
C VAL A 27 6.24 5.22 -1.00
N THR A 28 7.12 4.74 -0.13
CA THR A 28 6.99 3.43 0.49
C THR A 28 6.18 3.52 1.79
N ILE A 29 5.03 2.86 1.84
CA ILE A 29 4.16 2.73 3.03
C ILE A 29 4.10 1.28 3.50
N MET A 30 3.92 1.09 4.80
CA MET A 30 3.89 -0.24 5.41
C MET A 30 2.86 -0.27 6.54
N GLY A 31 2.05 -1.32 6.60
CA GLY A 31 0.98 -1.46 7.59
C GLY A 31 0.26 -2.79 7.46
N TRP A 32 -0.93 -2.89 8.05
CA TRP A 32 -1.82 -4.03 7.89
C TRP A 32 -3.11 -3.63 7.18
N ILE A 33 -3.68 -4.58 6.46
CA ILE A 33 -4.91 -4.36 5.71
C ILE A 33 -6.09 -4.30 6.67
N SER A 34 -6.85 -3.21 6.64
CA SER A 34 -8.12 -3.08 7.37
C SER A 34 -9.31 -3.49 6.51
N SER A 35 -9.29 -3.25 5.20
CA SER A 35 -10.36 -3.66 4.29
C SER A 35 -9.88 -3.66 2.84
N ILE A 36 -10.46 -4.54 2.03
CA ILE A 36 -10.26 -4.57 0.57
C ILE A 36 -11.63 -4.56 -0.09
N ARG A 37 -11.84 -3.65 -1.04
CA ARG A 37 -13.08 -3.53 -1.80
C ARG A 37 -12.76 -3.48 -3.30
N GLY A 38 -13.19 -4.51 -4.02
CA GLY A 38 -13.10 -4.55 -5.48
C GLY A 38 -14.39 -4.05 -6.12
N HIS A 39 -14.26 -3.26 -7.20
CA HIS A 39 -15.37 -2.84 -8.05
C HIS A 39 -14.96 -2.89 -9.52
N GLY A 40 -15.17 -4.03 -10.18
CA GLY A 40 -14.78 -4.22 -11.58
C GLY A 40 -13.26 -4.09 -11.77
N ASN A 41 -12.83 -3.00 -12.42
CA ASN A 41 -11.42 -2.75 -12.77
C ASN A 41 -10.65 -1.89 -11.75
N ILE A 42 -11.26 -1.59 -10.60
CA ILE A 42 -10.62 -0.81 -9.53
C ILE A 42 -10.72 -1.56 -8.20
N THR A 43 -9.63 -1.55 -7.44
CA THR A 43 -9.54 -2.12 -6.11
C THR A 43 -9.14 -1.02 -5.13
N PHE A 44 -9.93 -0.87 -4.07
CA PHE A 44 -9.66 0.02 -2.96
C PHE A 44 -9.16 -0.81 -1.78
N LEU A 45 -7.99 -0.44 -1.28
CA LEU A 45 -7.37 -1.05 -0.12
C LEU A 45 -7.26 0.00 0.97
N THR A 46 -7.72 -0.31 2.18
CA THR A 46 -7.44 0.51 3.36
C THR A 46 -6.29 -0.13 4.13
N LEU A 47 -5.14 0.52 4.14
CA LEU A 47 -3.96 0.13 4.92
C LEU A 47 -3.93 0.95 6.20
N VAL A 48 -3.73 0.32 7.35
CA VAL A 48 -3.58 1.01 8.63
C VAL A 48 -2.16 0.82 9.12
N ASP A 49 -1.53 1.92 9.52
CA ASP A 49 -0.24 1.92 10.20
C ASP A 49 -0.41 2.41 11.65
N LYS A 50 0.72 2.69 12.32
CA LYS A 50 0.71 3.19 13.70
C LYS A 50 -0.01 4.53 13.86
N MET A 51 0.00 5.37 12.82
CA MET A 51 -0.41 6.77 12.88
C MET A 51 -1.82 7.01 12.34
N GLY A 52 -2.39 6.06 11.58
CA GLY A 52 -3.68 6.25 10.93
C GLY A 52 -3.93 5.29 9.76
N ALA A 53 -4.97 5.61 8.98
CA ALA A 53 -5.38 4.84 7.82
C ALA A 53 -4.99 5.56 6.52
N ILE A 54 -4.59 4.79 5.52
CA ILE A 54 -4.24 5.22 4.17
C ILE A 54 -5.13 4.45 3.20
N GLN A 55 -5.75 5.16 2.26
CA GLN A 55 -6.45 4.51 1.15
C GLN A 55 -5.50 4.36 -0.03
N VAL A 56 -5.35 3.13 -0.52
CA VAL A 56 -4.61 2.78 -1.73
C VAL A 56 -5.61 2.40 -2.80
N VAL A 57 -5.41 2.93 -4.01
CA VAL A 57 -6.27 2.66 -5.17
C VAL A 57 -5.44 2.00 -6.25
N ALA A 58 -5.76 0.75 -6.58
CA ALA A 58 -5.16 0.02 -7.68
C ALA A 58 -6.15 -0.08 -8.83
N LYS A 59 -5.80 0.44 -10.01
CA LYS A 59 -6.68 0.46 -11.19
C LYS A 59 -6.05 -0.34 -12.32
N LYS A 60 -6.80 -1.28 -12.88
CA LYS A 60 -6.37 -2.07 -14.03
C LYS A 60 -6.07 -1.15 -15.22
N GLY A 61 -4.90 -1.32 -15.84
CA GLY A 61 -4.39 -0.47 -16.92
C GLY A 61 -3.63 0.78 -16.47
N SER A 62 -3.63 1.12 -15.18
CA SER A 62 -2.78 2.17 -14.59
C SER A 62 -1.77 1.61 -13.59
N SER A 63 -2.07 0.44 -13.00
CA SER A 63 -1.18 -0.31 -12.13
C SER A 63 -0.78 -1.63 -12.80
N PRO A 64 0.38 -2.22 -12.43
CA PRO A 64 0.76 -3.55 -12.91
C PRO A 64 -0.30 -4.61 -12.62
N ASP A 65 -0.64 -5.44 -13.62
CA ASP A 65 -1.74 -6.41 -13.52
C ASP A 65 -1.49 -7.47 -12.43
N ASP A 66 -0.24 -7.86 -12.23
CA ASP A 66 0.22 -8.77 -11.18
C ASP A 66 0.05 -8.17 -9.77
N LEU A 67 0.27 -6.86 -9.61
CA LEU A 67 0.02 -6.15 -8.36
C LEU A 67 -1.48 -6.13 -8.03
N VAL A 68 -2.33 -5.81 -9.00
CA VAL A 68 -3.80 -5.82 -8.82
C VAL A 68 -4.28 -7.21 -8.42
N GLN A 69 -3.76 -8.26 -9.08
CA GLN A 69 -4.10 -9.64 -8.77
C GLN A 69 -3.54 -10.10 -7.42
N SER A 70 -2.40 -9.57 -6.99
CA SER A 70 -1.82 -9.88 -5.68
C SER A 70 -2.66 -9.27 -4.57
N ILE A 71 -3.04 -7.99 -4.70
CA ILE A 71 -3.90 -7.30 -3.72
C ILE A 71 -5.23 -8.03 -3.54
N SER A 72 -5.86 -8.53 -4.62
CA SER A 72 -7.15 -9.22 -4.52
C SER A 72 -7.09 -10.56 -3.77
N LYS A 73 -5.89 -11.14 -3.60
CA LYS A 73 -5.68 -12.39 -2.83
C LYS A 73 -5.39 -12.13 -1.35
N LEU A 74 -5.05 -10.90 -0.98
CA LEU A 74 -4.74 -10.55 0.40
C LEU A 74 -6.03 -10.53 1.23
N LYS A 75 -5.87 -10.66 2.54
CA LYS A 75 -6.98 -10.65 3.50
C LYS A 75 -6.79 -9.53 4.50
N GLU A 76 -7.89 -9.17 5.17
CA GLU A 76 -7.82 -8.32 6.36
C GLU A 76 -6.80 -8.86 7.36
N HIS A 77 -6.10 -7.94 8.01
CA HIS A 77 -4.98 -8.17 8.93
C HIS A 77 -3.69 -8.72 8.30
N SER A 78 -3.60 -8.84 6.97
CA SER A 78 -2.32 -9.13 6.31
C SER A 78 -1.39 -7.92 6.46
N SER A 79 -0.15 -8.16 6.91
CA SER A 79 0.91 -7.13 6.97
C SER A 79 1.60 -7.02 5.61
N ILE A 80 1.63 -5.81 5.04
CA ILE A 80 2.22 -5.56 3.73
C ILE A 80 3.03 -4.26 3.68
N GLY A 81 3.97 -4.22 2.75
CA GLY A 81 4.61 -3.00 2.26
C GLY A 81 4.19 -2.73 0.82
N LEU A 82 4.03 -1.46 0.47
CA LEU A 82 3.73 -0.99 -0.89
C LEU A 82 4.70 0.13 -1.26
N ILE A 83 5.14 0.13 -2.52
CA ILE A 83 5.93 1.16 -3.18
C ILE A 83 5.22 1.60 -4.45
#